data_AF-A0A5C4IT95-F1
#
_entry.id   AF-A0A5C4IT95-F1
#
_cell.length_a   1.000
_cell.length_b   1.000
_cell.length_c   1.000
_cell.angle_alpha   90.00
_cell.angle_beta   90.00
_cell.angle_gamma   90.00
#
_symmetry.space_group_name_H-M   'P 1'
#
loop_
_entity.id
_entity.type
_entity.pdbx_description
1 polymer ?
#
loop_
_entity_poly.entity_id
_entity_poly.type
_entity_poly.pdbx_seq_one_letter_code
_entity_poly.pdbx_strand_id
1 'polypeptide(L)' 'MLNEFWATAPTRYKVLVFSAMGLIAVGVILNLVGNTSGNSWLAMASLPVIGLGLVLHVAGMVVRGQAIRKKLRR' A
#
# COMPACT_ATOMS: atom_id res chain seq x y z
N MET A 1 -0.63 18.12 13.02
CA MET A 1 0.57 17.54 12.36
C MET A 1 0.23 16.59 11.22
N LEU A 2 -0.55 15.51 11.42
CA LEU A 2 -0.93 14.58 10.32
C LEU A 2 -1.69 15.27 9.18
N ASN A 3 -2.65 16.14 9.50
CA ASN A 3 -3.45 16.84 8.49
C ASN A 3 -2.58 17.73 7.58
N GLU A 4 -1.62 18.44 8.18
CA GLU A 4 -0.67 19.31 7.49
C GLU A 4 0.34 18.53 6.63
N PHE A 5 0.73 17.35 7.10
CA PHE A 5 1.53 16.40 6.35
C PHE A 5 0.79 15.92 5.09
N TRP A 6 -0.48 15.54 5.23
CA TRP A 6 -1.31 15.16 4.08
C TRP A 6 -1.63 16.37 3.20
N ALA A 7 -1.84 17.58 3.72
CA ALA A 7 -2.11 18.76 2.91
C ALA A 7 -0.97 19.07 1.91
N THR A 8 0.28 18.93 2.35
CA THR A 8 1.48 19.28 1.57
C THR A 8 2.08 18.12 0.77
N ALA A 9 1.60 16.89 0.98
CA ALA A 9 2.14 15.72 0.29
C ALA A 9 1.76 15.67 -1.21
N PRO A 10 2.64 15.16 -2.08
CA PRO A 10 2.34 15.00 -3.51
C PRO A 10 1.14 14.09 -3.75
N THR A 11 0.25 14.45 -4.69
CA THR A 11 -0.94 13.66 -5.04
C THR A 11 -0.60 12.22 -5.43
N ARG A 12 0.50 12.02 -6.19
CA ARG A 12 0.98 10.68 -6.56
C ARG A 12 1.33 9.81 -5.36
N TYR A 13 1.96 10.40 -4.33
CA TYR A 13 2.29 9.69 -3.09
C TYR A 13 1.01 9.26 -2.36
N LYS A 14 0.02 10.15 -2.26
CA LYS A 14 -1.26 9.85 -1.61
C LYS A 14 -1.96 8.69 -2.29
N VAL A 15 -2.11 8.76 -3.61
CA VAL A 15 -2.79 7.71 -4.39
C VAL A 15 -2.09 6.37 -4.21
N LEU A 16 -0.75 6.31 -4.27
CA LEU A 16 0.02 5.09 -4.06
C LEU A 16 -0.14 4.52 -2.63
N VAL A 17 -0.10 5.36 -1.60
CA VAL A 17 -0.23 4.88 -0.22
C VAL A 17 -1.63 4.36 0.05
N PHE A 18 -2.67 5.08 -0.36
CA PHE A 18 -4.04 4.65 -0.14
C PHE A 18 -4.40 3.42 -0.98
N SER A 19 -3.92 3.31 -2.22
CA SER A 19 -4.13 2.10 -3.01
C SER A 19 -3.38 0.90 -2.43
N ALA A 20 -2.14 1.08 -1.95
CA ALA A 20 -1.39 0.03 -1.27
C ALA A 20 -2.12 -0.45 -0.01
N MET A 21 -2.58 0.47 0.84
CA MET A 21 -3.32 0.12 2.06
C MET A 21 -4.62 -0.63 1.74
N GLY A 22 -5.38 -0.17 0.74
CA GLY A 22 -6.59 -0.85 0.30
C GLY A 22 -6.31 -2.27 -0.22
N LEU A 23 -5.26 -2.44 -1.02
CA LEU A 23 -4.92 -3.72 -1.62
C LEU A 23 -4.42 -4.73 -0.57
N ILE A 24 -3.64 -4.28 0.43
CA ILE A 24 -3.27 -5.11 1.59
C ILE A 24 -4.52 -5.50 2.38
N ALA A 25 -5.42 -4.56 2.67
CA ALA A 25 -6.65 -4.85 3.41
C ALA A 25 -7.51 -5.90 2.71
N VAL A 26 -7.69 -5.77 1.39
CA VAL A 26 -8.39 -6.78 0.57
C VAL A 26 -7.69 -8.13 0.67
N GLY A 27 -6.37 -8.18 0.53
CA GLY A 27 -5.60 -9.41 0.68
C GLY A 27 -5.78 -10.08 2.04
N VAL A 28 -5.77 -9.31 3.13
CA VAL A 28 -6.00 -9.82 4.48
C VAL A 28 -7.41 -10.39 4.64
N ILE A 29 -8.44 -9.71 4.10
CA ILE A 29 -9.82 -10.20 4.13
C ILE A 29 -9.95 -11.52 3.36
N LEU A 30 -9.37 -11.62 2.16
CA LEU A 30 -9.35 -12.88 1.40
C LEU A 30 -8.65 -14.00 2.16
N ASN A 31 -7.54 -13.69 2.83
CA ASN A 31 -6.82 -14.67 3.64
C ASN A 31 -7.67 -15.16 4.80
N LEU A 32 -8.34 -14.25 5.51
CA LEU A 32 -9.22 -14.57 6.62
C LEU A 32 -10.38 -15.47 6.16
N VAL A 33 -11.08 -15.10 5.08
CA VAL A 33 -12.19 -15.88 4.53
C VAL A 33 -11.71 -17.25 4.05
N GLY A 34 -10.55 -17.31 3.38
CA GLY A 34 -9.96 -18.58 2.92
C GLY A 34 -9.66 -19.53 4.08
N ASN A 35 -9.08 -19.03 5.16
CA ASN A 35 -8.76 -19.84 6.33
C ASN A 35 -9.99 -20.25 7.14
N THR A 36 -10.97 -19.36 7.34
CA THR A 36 -12.19 -19.68 8.10
C THR A 36 -13.12 -20.64 7.34
N SER A 37 -13.06 -20.62 6.01
CA SER A 37 -13.87 -21.49 5.14
C SER A 37 -13.17 -22.81 4.77
N GLY A 38 -11.95 -23.06 5.26
CA GLY A 38 -11.14 -24.23 4.88
C GLY A 38 -10.72 -24.25 3.39
N ASN A 39 -10.81 -23.12 2.70
CA ASN A 39 -10.49 -22.99 1.28
C ASN A 39 -9.04 -22.57 1.10
N SER A 40 -8.15 -23.56 1.05
CA SER A 40 -6.71 -23.36 0.91
C SER A 40 -6.32 -22.64 -0.39
N TRP A 41 -7.12 -22.78 -1.45
CA TRP A 41 -6.88 -22.06 -2.71
C TRP A 41 -7.09 -20.56 -2.56
N LEU A 42 -8.15 -20.16 -1.85
CA LEU A 42 -8.44 -18.76 -1.58
C LEU A 42 -7.38 -18.14 -0.65
N ALA A 43 -6.92 -18.90 0.35
CA ALA A 43 -5.81 -18.49 1.21
C ALA A 43 -4.50 -18.33 0.43
N MET A 44 -4.16 -19.25 -0.49
CA MET A 44 -3.00 -19.14 -1.37
C MET A 44 -3.12 -17.94 -2.32
N ALA A 45 -4.29 -17.70 -2.90
CA ALA A 45 -4.54 -16.56 -3.80
C ALA A 45 -4.47 -15.20 -3.09
N SER A 46 -4.68 -15.16 -1.77
CA SER A 46 -4.55 -13.92 -0.99
C SER A 46 -3.09 -13.44 -0.84
N LEU A 47 -2.12 -14.35 -0.86
CA LEU A 47 -0.70 -14.04 -0.69
C LEU A 47 -0.15 -13.09 -1.76
N PRO A 48 -0.34 -13.32 -3.07
CA PRO A 48 0.11 -12.37 -4.10
C PRO A 48 -0.60 -11.03 -3.99
N VAL A 49 -1.86 -10.97 -3.53
CA VAL A 49 -2.57 -9.69 -3.30
C VAL A 49 -1.87 -8.91 -2.19
N ILE A 50 -1.63 -9.54 -1.03
CA ILE A 50 -0.88 -8.89 0.06
C ILE A 50 0.52 -8.47 -0.41
N GLY A 51 1.22 -9.35 -1.14
CA GLY A 51 2.55 -9.07 -1.69
C GLY A 51 2.57 -7.85 -2.62
N LEU A 52 1.62 -7.76 -3.56
CA LEU A 52 1.47 -6.60 -4.43
C LEU A 52 1.22 -5.32 -3.63
N GLY A 53 0.37 -5.40 -2.60
CA GLY A 53 0.09 -4.28 -1.72
C GLY A 53 1.34 -3.77 -0.99
N LEU A 54 2.18 -4.68 -0.49
CA LEU A 54 3.46 -4.37 0.14
C LEU A 54 4.46 -3.74 -0.84
N VAL A 55 4.59 -4.29 -2.05
CA VAL A 55 5.46 -3.72 -3.10
C VAL A 55 5.03 -2.30 -3.44
N LEU A 56 3.73 -2.07 -3.61
CA LEU A 56 3.17 -0.76 -3.93
C LEU A 56 3.37 0.23 -2.76
N HIS A 57 3.31 -0.27 -1.52
CA HIS A 57 3.63 0.51 -0.32
C HIS A 57 5.09 0.98 -0.31
N VAL A 58 6.04 0.08 -0.62
CA VAL A 58 7.46 0.41 -0.74
C VAL A 58 7.70 1.41 -1.87
N ALA A 59 7.06 1.22 -3.04
CA ALA A 59 7.13 2.17 -4.14
C ALA A 59 6.64 3.58 -3.72
N GLY A 60 5.59 3.66 -2.92
CA GLY A 60 5.12 4.92 -2.32
C GLY A 60 6.20 5.63 -1.48
N MET A 61 6.95 4.88 -0.67
CA MET A 61 8.07 5.43 0.11
C MET A 61 9.18 5.99 -0.79
N VAL A 62 9.51 5.28 -1.87
CA VAL A 62 10.52 5.73 -2.85
C VAL A 62 10.08 7.01 -3.55
N VAL A 63 8.83 7.09 -4.02
CA VAL A 63 8.28 8.29 -4.68
C VAL A 63 8.34 9.51 -3.76
N ARG A 64 8.03 9.33 -2.48
CA ARG A 64 8.17 10.39 -1.48
C ARG A 64 9.63 10.80 -1.28
N GLY A 65 10.54 9.84 -1.15
CA GLY A 65 11.98 10.10 -1.01
C GLY A 65 12.55 10.88 -2.20
N GLN A 66 12.14 10.53 -3.43
CA GLN A 66 12.50 11.26 -4.63
C GLN A 66 11.94 12.69 -4.64
N ALA A 67 10.68 12.88 -4.22
CA ALA A 67 10.07 14.21 -4.13
C ALA A 67 10.80 15.13 -3.14
N ILE A 68 11.19 14.61 -1.98
CA ILE A 68 11.98 15.34 -0.97
C ILE A 68 13.37 15.70 -1.54
N ARG A 69 14.06 14.72 -2.16
CA ARG A 69 15.38 14.95 -2.76
C ARG A 69 15.34 16.01 -3.87
N LYS A 70 14.27 16.04 -4.67
CA LYS A 70 14.06 17.07 -5.70
C LYS A 70 13.84 18.46 -5.07
N LYS A 71 13.14 18.54 -3.94
CA LYS A 71 12.90 19.79 -3.22
C LYS A 71 14.17 20.36 -2.57
N LEU A 72 15.05 19.51 -2.04
CA LEU A 72 16.32 19.90 -1.41
C LEU A 72 17.42 20.34 -2.40
N ARG A 73 17.28 20.00 -3.67
CA ARG A 73 18.23 20.37 -4.74
C ARG A 73 17.88 21.71 -5.43
N ARG A 74 16.80 22.37 -5.00
CA ARG A 74 16.45 23.74 -5.37
C ARG A 74 16.82 24.67 -4.22
#